data_AF-A0A485BF82-F1
#
_entry.id   AF-A0A485BF82-F1
#
_cell.length_a   1.000
_cell.length_b   1.000
_cell.length_c   1.000
_cell.angle_alpha   90.00
_cell.angle_beta   90.00
_cell.angle_gamma   90.00
#
_symmetry.space_group_name_H-M   'P 1'
#
loop_
_entity.id
_entity.type
_entity.pdbx_description
1 polymer ?
#
loop_
_entity_poly.entity_id
_entity_poly.type
_entity_poly.pdbx_seq_one_letter_code
_entity_poly.pdbx_strand_id
1 'polypeptide(L)'
;MNLFDIVGINQDDRGENLIVLTPSDHMLVPDFPGLPEDGCTVTFERDVALSREDAQFLTWEHPLIHNGLDLILSGDTGSSTISLLKNKALPVGTLLVELIYVVEAQAPKQLQLNRFLPPTPVRMLLDKNGTKPRRAG
;
A
#
# COMPACT_ATOMS: atom_id res chain seq x y z
N MET A 1 2.07 -10.39 -0.44
CA MET A 1 1.97 -9.21 0.45
C MET A 1 2.87 -8.11 -0.10
N ASN A 2 2.31 -7.12 -0.81
CA ASN A 2 3.09 -6.06 -1.46
C ASN A 2 3.59 -4.99 -0.46
N LEU A 3 2.83 -4.72 0.61
CA LEU A 3 3.18 -3.74 1.64
C LEU A 3 4.54 -4.03 2.31
N PHE A 4 4.68 -5.23 2.88
CA PHE A 4 5.89 -5.62 3.61
C PHE A 4 7.11 -5.68 2.69
N ASP A 5 6.93 -6.13 1.44
CA ASP A 5 8.00 -6.14 0.44
C ASP A 5 8.47 -4.73 0.06
N ILE A 6 7.54 -3.80 -0.17
CA ILE A 6 7.86 -2.38 -0.45
C ILE A 6 8.62 -1.75 0.73
N VAL A 7 8.19 -2.04 1.96
CA VAL A 7 8.85 -1.52 3.17
C VAL A 7 10.23 -2.16 3.39
N GLY A 8 10.49 -3.34 2.80
CA GLY A 8 11.71 -4.11 3.00
C GLY A 8 11.67 -5.03 4.22
N ILE A 9 10.49 -5.52 4.63
CA ILE A 9 10.35 -6.51 5.71
C ILE A 9 10.46 -7.92 5.11
N ASN A 10 11.33 -8.73 5.69
CA ASN A 10 11.52 -10.12 5.28
C ASN A 10 10.29 -10.95 5.66
N GLN A 11 9.90 -11.86 4.76
CA GLN A 11 8.74 -12.73 4.92
C GLN A 11 9.15 -14.17 4.68
N ASP A 12 9.18 -14.97 5.75
CA ASP A 12 9.56 -16.37 5.71
C ASP A 12 8.32 -17.26 5.95
N ASP A 13 7.89 -17.99 4.92
CA ASP A 13 6.75 -18.90 5.00
C ASP A 13 7.16 -20.20 5.69
N ARG A 14 6.57 -20.46 6.87
CA ARG A 14 6.86 -21.64 7.68
C ARG A 14 5.93 -22.81 7.42
N GLY A 15 5.01 -22.69 6.46
CA GLY A 15 3.91 -23.63 6.25
C GLY A 15 2.81 -23.44 7.29
N GLU A 16 1.73 -24.23 7.17
CA GLU A 16 0.54 -24.15 8.04
C GLU A 16 -0.10 -22.74 8.10
N ASN A 17 0.01 -21.96 7.01
CA ASN A 17 -0.49 -20.60 6.93
C ASN A 17 0.13 -19.64 7.96
N LEU A 18 1.41 -19.86 8.30
CA LEU A 18 2.21 -19.01 9.18
C LEU A 18 3.34 -18.34 8.39
N ILE A 19 3.49 -17.04 8.61
CA ILE A 19 4.55 -16.23 8.02
C ILE A 19 5.31 -15.56 9.14
N VAL A 20 6.63 -15.68 9.13
CA VAL A 20 7.52 -14.97 10.06
C VAL A 20 7.95 -13.67 9.38
N LEU A 21 7.64 -12.56 10.03
CA LEU A 21 8.05 -11.21 9.61
C LEU A 21 9.28 -10.81 10.41
N THR A 22 10.38 -10.47 9.74
CA THR A 22 11.59 -9.94 10.41
C THR A 22 12.05 -8.64 9.77
N PRO A 23 12.58 -7.69 10.56
CA PRO A 23 13.25 -6.51 10.02
C PRO A 23 14.40 -6.88 9.08
N SER A 24 14.78 -5.95 8.21
CA SER A 24 15.90 -6.13 7.30
C SER A 24 16.77 -4.87 7.20
N ASP A 25 18.01 -5.06 6.74
CA ASP A 25 18.96 -3.96 6.55
C ASP A 25 18.56 -2.95 5.45
N HIS A 26 17.61 -3.31 4.60
CA HIS A 26 17.16 -2.49 3.46
C HIS A 26 15.77 -1.89 3.66
N MET A 27 15.30 -1.83 4.92
CA MET A 27 14.01 -1.22 5.23
C MET A 27 13.97 0.27 4.84
N LEU A 28 12.80 0.72 4.35
CA LEU A 28 12.55 2.13 4.03
C LEU A 28 12.56 3.05 5.26
N VAL A 29 12.34 2.49 6.45
CA VAL A 29 12.34 3.19 7.74
C VAL A 29 13.22 2.48 8.73
N PRO A 30 13.82 3.19 9.70
CA PRO A 30 14.66 2.58 10.72
C PRO A 30 13.88 1.59 11.60
N ASP A 31 12.62 1.92 11.94
CA ASP A 31 11.75 1.10 12.77
C ASP A 31 10.34 1.03 12.16
N PHE A 32 9.77 -0.18 12.07
CA PHE A 32 8.39 -0.36 11.61
C PHE A 32 7.42 -0.46 12.81
N PRO A 33 6.46 0.47 12.97
CA PRO A 33 5.63 0.51 14.16
C PRO A 33 4.79 -0.77 14.36
N GLY A 34 5.08 -1.49 15.44
CA GLY A 34 4.41 -2.73 15.82
C GLY A 34 5.13 -4.02 15.39
N LEU A 35 6.24 -3.93 14.66
CA LEU A 35 7.12 -5.07 14.37
C LEU A 35 8.27 -5.10 15.40
N PRO A 36 8.39 -6.18 16.20
CA PRO A 36 9.53 -6.35 17.11
C PRO A 36 10.86 -6.54 16.35
N GLU A 37 11.99 -6.21 16.99
CA GLU A 37 13.33 -6.45 16.42
C GLU A 37 13.59 -7.94 16.13
N ASP A 38 13.14 -8.82 17.03
CA ASP A 38 13.22 -10.28 16.86
C ASP A 38 12.21 -10.83 15.83
N GLY A 39 11.38 -9.96 15.26
CA GLY A 39 10.29 -10.32 14.37
C GLY A 39 9.03 -10.81 15.06
N CYS A 40 8.03 -11.19 14.28
CA CYS A 40 6.81 -11.82 14.77
C CYS A 40 6.24 -12.84 13.79
N THR A 41 5.53 -13.84 14.31
CA THR A 41 4.77 -14.79 13.49
C THR A 41 3.36 -14.28 13.28
N VAL A 42 2.87 -14.29 12.04
CA VAL A 42 1.52 -13.87 11.68
C VAL A 42 0.78 -14.96 10.91
N THR A 43 -0.54 -14.95 11.00
CA THR A 43 -1.43 -15.78 10.19
C THR A 43 -2.65 -14.99 9.73
N PHE A 44 -3.20 -15.35 8.58
CA PHE A 44 -4.46 -14.83 8.07
C PHE A 44 -5.65 -15.74 8.38
N GLU A 45 -5.42 -16.89 9.00
CA GLU A 45 -6.47 -17.85 9.32
C GLU A 45 -6.82 -17.78 10.80
N ARG A 46 -8.11 -17.58 11.06
CA ARG A 46 -8.62 -17.45 12.42
C ARG A 46 -8.44 -18.75 13.21
N ASP A 47 -8.64 -19.89 12.57
CA ASP A 47 -8.53 -21.20 13.23
C ASP A 47 -7.08 -21.49 13.64
N VAL A 48 -6.12 -21.12 12.79
CA VAL A 48 -4.68 -21.20 13.12
C VAL A 48 -4.35 -20.29 14.30
N ALA A 49 -4.79 -19.02 14.27
CA ALA A 49 -4.56 -18.08 15.37
C ALA A 49 -5.21 -18.51 16.70
N LEU A 50 -6.34 -19.21 16.66
CA LEU A 50 -6.99 -19.76 17.86
C LEU A 50 -6.22 -20.96 18.43
N SER A 51 -5.54 -21.71 17.56
CA SER A 51 -4.73 -22.88 17.96
C SER A 51 -3.31 -22.53 18.39
N ARG A 52 -2.79 -21.38 17.96
CA ARG A 52 -1.42 -20.91 18.17
C ARG A 52 -1.40 -19.50 18.74
N GLU A 53 -1.19 -19.39 20.04
CA GLU A 53 -1.11 -18.11 20.75
C GLU A 53 0.12 -17.27 20.37
N ASP A 54 1.16 -17.90 19.80
CA ASP A 54 2.39 -17.26 19.32
C ASP A 54 2.23 -16.60 17.93
N ALA A 55 1.10 -16.80 17.26
CA ALA A 55 0.81 -16.21 15.95
C ALA A 55 -0.21 -15.07 16.04
N GLN A 56 0.13 -13.91 15.50
CA GLN A 56 -0.79 -12.78 15.43
C GLN A 56 -1.78 -12.94 14.27
N PHE A 57 -3.07 -12.78 14.56
CA PHE A 57 -4.12 -12.82 13.54
C PHE A 57 -4.16 -11.50 12.76
N LEU A 58 -3.71 -11.53 11.51
CA LEU A 58 -3.56 -10.35 10.68
C LEU A 58 -4.84 -10.06 9.91
N THR A 59 -5.43 -8.89 10.17
CA THR A 59 -6.62 -8.37 9.50
C THR A 59 -6.37 -6.94 9.02
N TRP A 60 -7.29 -6.37 8.24
CA TRP A 60 -7.21 -4.96 7.83
C TRP A 60 -7.17 -3.98 9.02
N GLU A 61 -7.77 -4.38 10.14
CA GLU A 61 -7.81 -3.59 11.38
C GLU A 61 -6.56 -3.79 12.24
N HIS A 62 -5.63 -4.68 11.84
CA HIS A 62 -4.44 -4.95 12.62
C HIS A 62 -3.52 -3.71 12.63
N PRO A 63 -2.95 -3.31 13.79
CA PRO A 63 -2.08 -2.13 13.88
C PRO A 63 -0.91 -2.15 12.88
N LEU A 64 -0.30 -3.31 12.63
CA LEU A 64 0.75 -3.47 11.60
C LEU A 64 0.30 -3.01 10.21
N ILE A 65 -0.95 -3.29 9.82
CA ILE A 65 -1.48 -2.91 8.51
C ILE A 65 -1.79 -1.41 8.50
N HIS A 66 -2.47 -0.90 9.53
CA HIS A 66 -2.76 0.52 9.63
C HIS A 66 -1.51 1.39 9.65
N ASN A 67 -0.51 1.02 10.45
CA ASN A 67 0.75 1.74 10.56
C ASN A 67 1.55 1.69 9.24
N GLY A 68 1.58 0.54 8.57
CA GLY A 68 2.23 0.42 7.27
C GLY A 68 1.55 1.25 6.18
N LEU A 69 0.21 1.28 6.17
CA LEU A 69 -0.55 2.13 5.26
C LEU A 69 -0.31 3.61 5.55
N ASP A 70 -0.36 4.02 6.81
CA ASP A 70 -0.10 5.41 7.22
C ASP A 70 1.31 5.84 6.82
N LEU A 71 2.31 4.96 6.98
CA LEU A 71 3.67 5.24 6.56
C LEU A 71 3.79 5.48 5.05
N ILE A 72 3.17 4.64 4.22
CA ILE A 72 3.20 4.82 2.75
C ILE A 72 2.42 6.06 2.33
N LEU A 73 1.25 6.29 2.92
CA LEU A 73 0.37 7.40 2.53
C LEU A 73 0.85 8.76 3.04
N SER A 74 1.61 8.80 4.14
CA SER A 74 2.24 10.02 4.66
C SER A 74 3.54 10.39 3.95
N GLY A 75 4.21 9.41 3.34
CA GLY A 75 5.42 9.60 2.55
C GLY A 75 5.18 10.15 1.14
N ASP A 76 6.26 10.54 0.48
CA ASP A 76 6.29 10.92 -0.93
C ASP A 76 6.73 9.77 -1.86
N THR A 77 7.03 8.60 -1.29
CA THR A 77 7.46 7.42 -2.04
C THR A 77 6.34 6.93 -2.95
N GLY A 78 6.65 6.76 -4.24
CA GLY A 78 5.66 6.39 -5.25
C GLY A 78 4.81 7.55 -5.79
N SER A 79 5.07 8.80 -5.36
CA SER A 79 4.35 9.99 -5.85
C SER A 79 4.66 10.36 -7.30
N SER A 80 5.84 9.99 -7.80
CA SER A 80 6.29 10.26 -9.17
C SER A 80 7.02 9.05 -9.75
N THR A 81 6.61 8.62 -10.94
CA THR A 81 7.25 7.51 -11.66
C THR A 81 7.21 7.74 -13.17
N ILE A 82 8.15 7.14 -13.90
CA ILE A 82 8.17 7.14 -15.36
C ILE A 82 8.18 5.71 -15.87
N SER A 83 7.34 5.42 -16.87
CA SER A 83 7.22 4.09 -17.46
C SER A 83 7.14 4.17 -18.97
N LEU A 84 7.60 3.11 -19.64
CA LEU A 84 7.59 2.97 -21.09
C LEU A 84 6.48 2.01 -21.51
N LEU A 85 5.49 2.53 -22.24
CA LEU A 85 4.42 1.72 -22.79
C LEU A 85 4.78 1.20 -24.19
N LYS A 86 5.04 -0.11 -24.30
CA LYS A 86 5.25 -0.76 -25.60
C LYS A 86 3.91 -1.17 -26.20
N ASN A 87 3.36 -0.34 -27.09
CA ASN A 87 2.11 -0.64 -27.78
C ASN A 87 2.19 -0.25 -29.27
N LYS A 88 2.01 -1.22 -30.17
CA LYS A 88 2.03 -1.01 -31.63
C LYS A 88 0.83 -0.22 -32.15
N ALA A 89 -0.26 -0.13 -31.37
CA ALA A 89 -1.46 0.63 -31.74
C ALA A 89 -1.33 2.14 -31.47
N LEU A 90 -0.28 2.57 -30.75
CA LEU A 90 -0.07 3.99 -30.44
C LEU A 90 0.97 4.61 -31.36
N PRO A 91 0.77 5.87 -31.81
CA PRO A 91 1.79 6.62 -32.52
C PRO A 91 3.09 6.73 -31.71
N VAL A 92 4.23 6.73 -32.41
CA VAL A 92 5.53 7.00 -31.78
C VAL A 92 5.54 8.40 -31.16
N GLY A 93 6.19 8.53 -29.99
CA GLY A 93 6.22 9.79 -29.25
C GLY A 93 4.90 10.15 -28.57
N THR A 94 3.98 9.19 -28.39
CA THR A 94 2.79 9.41 -27.55
C THR A 94 3.23 9.65 -26.11
N LEU A 95 2.83 10.79 -25.55
CA LEU A 95 3.01 11.14 -24.15
C LEU A 95 1.67 11.01 -23.44
N LEU A 96 1.67 10.25 -22.34
CA LEU A 96 0.56 10.13 -21.43
C LEU A 96 1.05 10.57 -20.05
N VAL A 97 0.24 11.37 -19.37
CA VAL A 97 0.49 11.79 -18.01
C VAL A 97 -0.62 11.26 -17.13
N GLU A 98 -0.25 10.46 -16.14
CA GLU A 98 -1.15 9.95 -15.13
C GLU A 98 -1.02 10.78 -13.86
N LEU A 99 -2.15 11.32 -13.40
CA LEU A 99 -2.27 12.17 -12.22
C LEU A 99 -3.26 11.53 -11.27
N ILE A 100 -2.87 11.36 -10.02
CA ILE A 100 -3.74 10.87 -8.96
C ILE A 100 -3.93 12.01 -7.97
N TYR A 101 -5.09 12.65 -8.02
CA TYR A 101 -5.47 13.68 -7.06
C TYR A 101 -6.10 13.02 -5.84
N VAL A 102 -5.96 13.61 -4.66
CA VAL A 102 -6.67 13.15 -3.46
C VAL A 102 -7.61 14.26 -3.02
N VAL A 103 -8.91 13.93 -2.94
CA VAL A 103 -9.91 14.84 -2.39
C VAL A 103 -10.01 14.59 -0.89
N GLU A 104 -9.65 15.59 -0.09
CA GLU A 104 -9.65 15.52 1.36
C GLU A 104 -10.46 16.67 1.97
N ALA A 105 -11.11 16.39 3.10
CA ALA A 105 -11.81 17.39 3.89
C ALA A 105 -11.09 17.59 5.23
N GLN A 106 -10.66 18.82 5.50
CA GLN A 106 -10.05 19.18 6.77
C GLN A 106 -11.15 19.48 7.80
N ALA A 107 -11.43 18.51 8.68
CA ALA A 107 -12.49 18.64 9.68
C ALA A 107 -12.19 17.85 10.98
N PRO A 108 -12.70 18.30 12.14
CA PRO A 108 -12.58 17.56 13.39
C PRO A 108 -13.15 16.14 13.27
N LYS A 109 -12.44 15.13 13.80
CA LYS A 109 -12.83 13.71 13.74
C LYS A 109 -14.25 13.44 14.27
N GLN A 110 -14.72 14.26 15.20
CA GLN A 110 -16.08 14.18 15.78
C GLN A 110 -17.20 14.33 14.74
N LEU A 111 -16.96 15.05 13.63
CA LEU A 111 -17.94 15.21 12.56
C LEU A 111 -18.08 13.96 11.68
N GLN A 112 -17.17 12.98 11.82
CA GLN A 112 -17.17 11.70 11.09
C GLN A 112 -17.35 11.88 9.57
N LEU A 113 -16.74 12.92 8.99
CA LEU A 113 -16.78 13.22 7.55
C LEU A 113 -16.19 12.09 6.69
N ASN A 114 -15.20 11.35 7.22
CA ASN A 114 -14.61 10.18 6.57
C ASN A 114 -15.64 9.10 6.18
N ARG A 115 -16.83 9.08 6.80
CA ARG A 115 -17.87 8.12 6.41
C ARG A 115 -18.54 8.47 5.08
N PHE A 116 -18.47 9.73 4.66
CA PHE A 116 -19.12 10.25 3.45
C PHE A 116 -18.10 10.64 2.38
N LEU A 117 -16.98 11.22 2.79
CA LEU A 117 -15.88 11.61 1.92
C LEU A 117 -14.55 11.30 2.62
N PRO A 118 -14.13 10.02 2.63
CA PRO A 118 -12.76 9.68 3.02
C PRO A 118 -11.76 10.29 2.01
N PRO A 119 -10.44 10.30 2.30
CA PRO A 119 -9.41 10.66 1.32
C PRO A 119 -9.60 9.86 0.02
N THR A 120 -10.24 10.48 -0.97
CA THR A 120 -10.77 9.76 -2.14
C THR A 120 -9.87 10.06 -3.34
N PRO A 121 -9.17 9.06 -3.89
CA PRO A 121 -8.31 9.28 -5.04
C PRO A 121 -9.13 9.47 -6.32
N VAL A 122 -8.78 10.51 -7.08
CA VAL A 122 -9.34 10.82 -8.40
C VAL A 122 -8.22 10.69 -9.42
N ARG A 123 -8.23 9.57 -10.14
CA ARG A 123 -7.27 9.27 -11.22
C ARG A 123 -7.65 9.99 -12.51
N MET A 124 -6.70 10.69 -13.11
CA MET A 124 -6.82 11.33 -14.42
C MET A 124 -5.65 10.93 -15.30
N LEU A 125 -5.95 10.34 -16.46
CA LEU A 125 -4.99 10.10 -17.53
C LEU A 125 -5.19 11.19 -18.58
N LEU A 126 -4.12 11.88 -18.97
CA LEU A 126 -4.16 12.98 -19.93
C LEU A 126 -3.19 12.73 -21.07
N ASP A 127 -3.59 13.12 -22.29
CA ASP A 127 -2.70 13.24 -23.43
C ASP A 127 -2.03 14.62 -23.47
N LYS A 128 -1.16 14.85 -24.48
CA LYS A 128 -0.49 16.14 -24.71
C LYS A 128 -1.44 17.35 -24.87
N ASN A 129 -2.72 17.12 -25.18
CA ASN A 129 -3.72 18.16 -25.38
C ASN A 129 -4.59 18.37 -24.14
N GLY A 130 -4.30 17.69 -23.02
CA GLY A 130 -5.11 17.76 -21.79
C GLY A 130 -6.45 17.06 -21.88
N THR A 131 -6.66 16.20 -22.89
CA THR A 131 -7.91 15.43 -23.04
C THR A 131 -7.78 14.10 -22.31
N LYS A 132 -8.84 13.68 -21.61
CA LYS A 132 -8.91 12.32 -21.05
C LYS A 132 -9.08 11.32 -22.19
N PRO A 133 -8.09 10.45 -22.49
CA PRO A 133 -8.23 9.50 -23.56
C PRO A 133 -9.31 8.49 -23.17
N ARG A 134 -10.33 8.35 -24.02
CA ARG A 134 -11.33 7.28 -23.89
C ARG A 134 -10.62 5.96 -24.22
N ARG A 135 -10.17 5.25 -23.19
CA ARG A 135 -9.41 3.99 -23.23
C ARG A 135 -7.92 4.17 -23.54
N ALA A 136 -7.10 4.13 -22.50
CA ALA A 136 -5.89 3.32 -22.55
C ALA A 136 -6.25 2.03 -21.77
N GLY A 137 -6.05 0.87 -22.40
CA GLY A 137 -6.50 -0.43 -21.89
C GLY A 137 -5.91 -0.83 -20.54
#